data_AF-A0A078H2S5-F1
#
_entry.id   AF-A0A078H2S5-F1
#
_cell.length_a   1.000
_cell.length_b   1.000
_cell.length_c   1.000
_cell.angle_alpha   90.00
_cell.angle_beta   90.00
_cell.angle_gamma   90.00
#
_symmetry.space_group_name_H-M   'P 1'
#
loop_
_entity.id
_entity.type
_entity.pdbx_description
1 polymer ?
#
loop_
_entity_poly.entity_id
_entity_poly.type
_entity_poly.pdbx_seq_one_letter_code
_entity_poly.pdbx_strand_id
1 'polypeptide(L)'
;MLAVVVCSGHYIEPRLADITVLFSWPGKEMHSHNYRIPEPFKHQVFVLIGNSASAVDISRDIAGHAKEVHVAGSSNAADTFIKQPGYSNLWMHSMIDRVHEDGSVVFQNGKTILVDVIMHCTGYKYHYPFLETNGSVTVDDNRVGTLYKDVFPPALAPYLSFIGIPSQEDMMKDIKYFYATVEAQGIPKRYTHRTQFEYNDWLASQCGCSETEQWRKEMYLTTGVRKRAHPETYRDEWEDHHLVSQAYHDFSLYTLTCNM
;
A
#
# COMPACT_ATOMS: atom_id res chain seq x y z
N MET A 1 -15.20 27.79 -20.97
CA MET A 1 -13.99 26.95 -20.90
C MET A 1 -14.33 25.73 -20.07
N LEU A 2 -13.98 24.53 -20.53
CA LEU A 2 -14.21 23.28 -19.81
C LEU A 2 -12.92 22.90 -19.05
N ALA A 3 -13.07 22.35 -17.85
CA ALA A 3 -11.98 21.79 -17.05
C ALA A 3 -12.29 20.32 -16.74
N VAL A 4 -11.26 19.51 -16.61
CA VAL A 4 -11.34 18.07 -16.32
C VAL A 4 -10.57 17.78 -15.03
N VAL A 5 -11.23 17.12 -14.10
CA VAL A 5 -10.62 16.63 -12.84
C VAL A 5 -10.62 15.11 -12.87
N VAL A 6 -9.44 14.50 -12.85
CA VAL A 6 -9.25 13.06 -12.90
C VAL A 6 -9.31 12.49 -11.48
N CYS A 7 -10.38 11.74 -11.19
CA CYS A 7 -10.66 11.12 -9.89
C CYS A 7 -10.88 9.59 -10.01
N SER A 8 -10.30 8.94 -11.02
CA SER A 8 -10.56 7.53 -11.34
C SER A 8 -9.93 6.53 -10.35
N GLY A 9 -9.18 7.01 -9.35
CA GLY A 9 -8.43 6.19 -8.41
C GLY A 9 -7.22 5.48 -9.05
N HIS A 10 -6.53 4.68 -8.23
CA HIS A 10 -5.27 4.01 -8.60
C HIS A 10 -5.08 2.62 -7.96
N TYR A 11 -6.18 1.98 -7.54
CA TYR A 11 -6.18 0.63 -6.95
C TYR A 11 -6.92 -0.39 -7.83
N ILE A 12 -6.74 -0.29 -9.15
CA ILE A 12 -7.39 -1.15 -10.14
C ILE A 12 -6.34 -1.91 -10.95
N GLU A 13 -5.41 -1.21 -11.61
CA GLU A 13 -4.41 -1.83 -12.48
C GLU A 13 -3.32 -2.56 -11.67
N PRO A 14 -3.24 -3.91 -11.70
CA PRO A 14 -2.33 -4.66 -10.86
C PRO A 14 -0.85 -4.41 -11.19
N ARG A 15 -0.01 -4.42 -10.16
CA ARG A 15 1.45 -4.50 -10.32
C ARG A 15 1.91 -5.89 -9.93
N LEU A 16 2.42 -6.66 -10.87
CA LEU A 16 2.95 -8.01 -10.61
C LEU A 16 4.44 -7.94 -10.25
N ALA A 17 4.89 -8.84 -9.37
CA ALA A 17 6.30 -9.07 -9.14
C ALA A 17 6.95 -9.74 -10.35
N ASP A 18 8.16 -9.32 -10.69
CA ASP A 18 8.97 -10.04 -11.67
C ASP A 18 9.65 -11.21 -10.95
N ILE A 19 9.12 -12.41 -11.16
CA ILE A 19 9.72 -13.66 -10.69
C ILE A 19 10.18 -14.39 -11.93
N THR A 20 11.50 -14.49 -12.08
CA THR A 20 12.13 -15.21 -13.17
C THR A 20 11.50 -16.61 -13.27
N VAL A 21 10.93 -16.93 -14.45
CA VAL A 21 10.37 -18.23 -14.85
C VAL A 21 8.98 -18.63 -14.29
N LEU A 22 8.07 -17.67 -14.03
CA LEU A 22 6.65 -18.01 -13.74
C LEU A 22 5.99 -18.88 -14.83
N PHE A 23 6.38 -18.73 -16.10
CA PHE A 23 5.75 -19.45 -17.23
C PHE A 23 5.81 -20.97 -17.15
N SER A 24 6.76 -21.54 -16.41
CA SER A 24 6.91 -23.00 -16.29
C SER A 24 6.46 -23.54 -14.93
N TRP A 25 6.11 -22.68 -13.97
CA TRP A 25 5.57 -23.10 -12.68
C TRP A 25 4.10 -23.50 -12.83
N PRO A 26 3.69 -24.71 -12.39
CA PRO A 26 2.39 -25.30 -12.74
C PRO A 26 1.21 -24.80 -11.89
N GLY A 27 1.47 -24.04 -10.82
CA GLY A 27 0.42 -23.62 -9.89
C GLY A 27 -0.39 -22.42 -10.36
N LYS A 28 -1.27 -21.93 -9.50
CA LYS A 28 -2.13 -20.77 -9.80
C LYS A 28 -1.45 -19.46 -9.44
N GLU A 29 -1.31 -18.58 -10.41
CA GLU A 29 -0.87 -17.20 -10.19
C GLU A 29 -2.08 -16.25 -10.16
N MET A 30 -2.12 -15.32 -9.19
CA MET A 30 -3.15 -14.28 -9.12
C MET A 30 -2.67 -13.01 -8.44
N HIS A 31 -3.39 -11.89 -8.62
CA HIS A 31 -3.17 -10.67 -7.85
C HIS A 31 -4.24 -10.51 -6.75
N SER A 32 -3.90 -9.82 -5.66
CA SER A 32 -4.83 -9.51 -4.56
C SER A 32 -6.07 -8.75 -5.00
N HIS A 33 -6.01 -8.03 -6.13
CA HIS A 33 -7.16 -7.38 -6.77
C HIS A 33 -8.31 -8.36 -7.06
N ASN A 34 -8.01 -9.64 -7.31
CA ASN A 34 -8.99 -10.68 -7.61
C ASN A 34 -9.36 -11.53 -6.38
N TYR A 35 -8.75 -11.27 -5.22
CA TYR A 35 -9.11 -11.93 -3.97
C TYR A 35 -10.45 -11.40 -3.46
N ARG A 36 -11.34 -12.30 -3.04
CA ARG A 36 -12.67 -11.93 -2.52
C ARG A 36 -13.00 -12.62 -1.22
N ILE A 37 -12.79 -13.94 -1.16
CA ILE A 37 -13.17 -14.78 -0.04
C ILE A 37 -12.15 -15.94 0.12
N PRO A 38 -11.94 -16.47 1.33
CA PRO A 38 -10.91 -17.48 1.61
C PRO A 38 -11.34 -18.94 1.31
N GLU A 39 -12.63 -19.25 1.26
CA GLU A 39 -13.15 -20.63 1.18
C GLU A 39 -12.69 -21.43 -0.05
N PRO A 40 -12.56 -20.85 -1.26
CA PRO A 40 -12.07 -21.57 -2.44
C PRO A 40 -10.64 -22.10 -2.30
N PHE A 41 -9.90 -21.62 -1.29
CA PHE A 41 -8.49 -21.89 -1.08
C PHE A 41 -8.24 -22.93 0.02
N LYS A 42 -9.28 -23.65 0.42
CA LYS A 42 -9.19 -24.70 1.42
C LYS A 42 -8.15 -25.75 1.04
N HIS A 43 -7.32 -26.14 2.00
CA HIS A 43 -6.27 -27.16 1.83
C HIS A 43 -5.11 -26.80 0.89
N GLN A 44 -5.07 -25.59 0.34
CA GLN A 44 -3.98 -25.14 -0.53
C GLN A 44 -2.84 -24.47 0.26
N VAL A 45 -1.63 -24.52 -0.31
CA VAL A 45 -0.45 -23.80 0.17
C VAL A 45 -0.28 -22.51 -0.62
N PHE A 46 -0.22 -21.39 0.10
CA PHE A 46 -0.16 -20.04 -0.44
C PHE A 46 1.20 -19.40 -0.25
N VAL A 47 1.70 -18.72 -1.28
CA VAL A 47 2.73 -17.68 -1.13
C VAL A 47 2.17 -16.34 -1.53
N LEU A 48 2.17 -15.37 -0.60
CA LEU A 48 1.81 -13.98 -0.84
C LEU A 48 3.09 -13.16 -1.04
N ILE A 49 3.17 -12.40 -2.12
CA ILE A 49 4.33 -11.54 -2.42
C ILE A 49 4.00 -10.11 -2.05
N GLY A 50 4.67 -9.59 -1.04
CA GLY A 50 4.46 -8.26 -0.49
C GLY A 50 4.42 -8.28 1.03
N ASN A 51 4.73 -7.14 1.66
CA ASN A 51 4.69 -6.99 3.11
C ASN A 51 3.98 -5.68 3.51
N SER A 52 2.86 -5.40 2.86
CA SER A 52 2.04 -4.21 3.12
C SER A 52 0.60 -4.59 3.47
N ALA A 53 -0.31 -3.62 3.52
CA ALA A 53 -1.67 -3.80 4.03
C ALA A 53 -2.39 -5.01 3.43
N SER A 54 -2.42 -5.16 2.11
CA SER A 54 -3.08 -6.30 1.45
C SER A 54 -2.46 -7.65 1.85
N ALA A 55 -1.13 -7.76 1.83
CA ALA A 55 -0.48 -9.02 2.20
C ALA A 55 -0.77 -9.41 3.65
N VAL A 56 -0.68 -8.43 4.55
CA VAL A 56 -0.90 -8.60 5.98
C VAL A 56 -2.35 -9.03 6.26
N ASP A 57 -3.34 -8.31 5.73
CA ASP A 57 -4.74 -8.60 6.00
C ASP A 57 -5.21 -9.89 5.30
N ILE A 58 -4.85 -10.11 4.02
CA ILE A 58 -5.27 -11.31 3.28
C ILE A 58 -4.58 -12.57 3.83
N SER A 59 -3.31 -12.49 4.27
CA SER A 59 -2.61 -13.66 4.81
C SER A 59 -3.31 -14.25 6.04
N ARG A 60 -3.93 -13.41 6.85
CA ARG A 60 -4.70 -13.82 8.04
C ARG A 60 -6.05 -14.39 7.68
N ASP A 61 -6.76 -13.69 6.81
CA ASP A 61 -8.09 -14.09 6.34
C ASP A 61 -8.02 -15.49 5.72
N ILE A 62 -7.01 -15.73 4.87
CA ILE A 62 -6.82 -17.02 4.22
C ILE A 62 -6.23 -18.09 5.15
N ALA A 63 -5.48 -17.72 6.19
CA ALA A 63 -4.90 -18.69 7.14
C ALA A 63 -5.98 -19.48 7.91
N GLY A 64 -7.20 -18.96 8.03
CA GLY A 64 -8.34 -19.70 8.59
C GLY A 64 -8.83 -20.87 7.72
N HIS A 65 -8.43 -20.92 6.44
CA HIS A 65 -8.94 -21.89 5.46
C HIS A 65 -7.83 -22.67 4.73
N ALA A 66 -6.70 -22.03 4.44
CA ALA A 66 -5.55 -22.61 3.73
C ALA A 66 -4.80 -23.65 4.58
N LYS A 67 -4.07 -24.54 3.91
CA LYS A 67 -3.18 -25.51 4.58
C LYS A 67 -1.98 -24.80 5.19
N GLU A 68 -1.29 -23.99 4.39
CA GLU A 68 -0.12 -23.20 4.80
C GLU A 68 -0.12 -21.86 4.06
N VAL A 69 0.35 -20.80 4.71
CA VAL A 69 0.44 -19.45 4.17
C VAL A 69 1.83 -18.90 4.42
N HIS A 70 2.48 -18.41 3.36
CA HIS A 70 3.84 -17.89 3.39
C HIS A 70 3.85 -16.47 2.83
N VAL A 71 4.31 -15.49 3.59
CA VAL A 71 4.39 -14.09 3.16
C VAL A 71 5.84 -13.74 2.86
N ALA A 72 6.13 -13.42 1.60
CA ALA A 72 7.47 -13.08 1.10
C ALA A 72 7.57 -11.58 0.82
N GLY A 73 8.51 -10.90 1.47
CA GLY A 73 8.68 -9.46 1.36
C GLY A 73 10.10 -9.07 0.94
N SER A 74 10.23 -8.12 0.02
CA SER A 74 11.53 -7.57 -0.38
C SER A 74 12.24 -6.79 0.73
N SER A 75 11.48 -6.32 1.72
CA SER A 75 11.98 -5.59 2.89
C SER A 75 12.34 -6.51 4.06
N ASN A 76 12.11 -7.82 3.92
CA ASN A 76 12.44 -8.79 4.97
C ASN A 76 13.93 -9.12 4.89
N ALA A 77 14.56 -9.42 6.03
CA ALA A 77 15.96 -9.85 6.06
C ALA A 77 16.14 -11.14 5.24
N ALA A 78 17.31 -11.31 4.60
CA ALA A 78 17.54 -12.40 3.64
C ALA A 78 17.39 -13.81 4.26
N ASP A 79 17.61 -13.94 5.57
CA ASP A 79 17.48 -15.17 6.36
C ASP A 79 16.08 -15.41 6.95
N THR A 80 15.13 -14.49 6.75
CA THR A 80 13.80 -14.52 7.38
C THR A 80 13.06 -15.84 7.14
N PHE A 81 12.71 -16.52 8.24
CA PHE A 81 11.73 -17.61 8.28
C PHE A 81 11.07 -17.63 9.66
N ILE A 82 9.98 -16.87 9.82
CA ILE A 82 9.40 -16.58 11.14
C ILE A 82 7.92 -16.97 11.13
N LYS A 83 7.55 -17.94 11.97
CA LYS A 83 6.16 -18.30 12.20
C LYS A 83 5.42 -17.15 12.90
N GLN A 84 4.26 -16.77 12.39
CA GLN A 84 3.50 -15.66 12.95
C GLN A 84 2.82 -16.06 14.27
N PRO A 85 2.93 -15.24 15.33
CA PRO A 85 2.24 -15.49 16.59
C PRO A 85 0.73 -15.62 16.40
N GLY A 86 0.10 -16.58 17.07
CA GLY A 86 -1.35 -16.84 16.96
C GLY A 86 -1.75 -17.76 15.81
N TYR A 87 -0.85 -18.09 14.88
CA TYR A 87 -1.15 -18.97 13.75
C TYR A 87 -0.33 -20.25 13.79
N SER A 88 -0.97 -21.37 13.49
CA SER A 88 -0.28 -22.67 13.35
C SER A 88 0.31 -22.87 11.95
N ASN A 89 -0.12 -22.07 10.96
CA ASN A 89 0.09 -22.28 9.54
C ASN A 89 0.49 -21.01 8.74
N LEU A 90 0.98 -19.95 9.40
CA LEU A 90 1.39 -18.70 8.74
C LEU A 90 2.85 -18.37 9.04
N TRP A 91 3.65 -18.12 7.99
CA TRP A 91 5.07 -17.78 8.10
C TRP A 91 5.43 -16.54 7.29
N MET A 92 6.36 -15.74 7.80
CA MET A 92 7.08 -14.72 7.03
C MET A 92 8.38 -15.30 6.50
N HIS A 93 8.70 -14.98 5.25
CA HIS A 93 9.88 -15.43 4.50
C HIS A 93 10.67 -14.24 3.96
N SER A 94 11.94 -14.50 3.62
CA SER A 94 12.69 -13.63 2.72
C SER A 94 12.08 -13.60 1.32
N MET A 95 12.63 -12.80 0.41
CA MET A 95 12.12 -12.72 -0.96
C MET A 95 12.22 -14.09 -1.66
N ILE A 96 11.29 -14.36 -2.57
CA ILE A 96 11.41 -15.49 -3.50
C ILE A 96 12.65 -15.27 -4.37
N ASP A 97 13.47 -16.31 -4.51
CA ASP A 97 14.61 -16.33 -5.43
C ASP A 97 14.19 -16.87 -6.80
N ARG A 98 13.50 -18.03 -6.83
CA ARG A 98 13.05 -18.68 -8.07
C ARG A 98 11.88 -19.64 -7.83
N VAL A 99 11.25 -20.05 -8.92
CA VAL A 99 10.19 -21.07 -8.97
C VAL A 99 10.60 -22.21 -9.92
N HIS A 100 10.06 -23.41 -9.69
CA HIS A 100 10.41 -24.62 -10.44
C HIS A 100 9.18 -25.31 -11.04
N GLU A 101 9.40 -26.11 -12.10
CA GLU A 101 8.36 -26.86 -12.83
C GLU A 101 7.65 -27.93 -11.99
N ASP A 102 8.27 -28.36 -10.89
CA ASP A 102 7.68 -29.31 -9.94
C ASP A 102 6.69 -28.65 -8.95
N GLY A 103 6.46 -27.34 -9.09
CA GLY A 103 5.59 -26.57 -8.20
C GLY A 103 6.30 -25.96 -7.00
N SER A 104 7.62 -26.17 -6.85
CA SER A 104 8.36 -25.62 -5.71
C SER A 104 8.76 -24.16 -5.87
N VAL A 105 8.75 -23.44 -4.76
CA VAL A 105 9.17 -22.04 -4.61
C VAL A 105 10.37 -21.99 -3.68
N VAL A 106 11.47 -21.42 -4.16
CA VAL A 106 12.72 -21.26 -3.42
C VAL A 106 12.85 -19.82 -2.95
N PHE A 107 13.13 -19.63 -1.67
CA PHE A 107 13.37 -18.32 -1.06
C PHE A 107 14.87 -18.02 -0.98
N GLN A 108 15.25 -16.75 -0.81
CA GLN A 108 16.65 -16.32 -0.73
C GLN A 108 17.45 -16.96 0.41
N ASN A 109 16.79 -17.44 1.47
CA ASN A 109 17.42 -18.21 2.54
C ASN A 109 17.64 -19.69 2.19
N GLY A 110 17.34 -20.11 0.97
CA GLY A 110 17.44 -21.49 0.50
C GLY A 110 16.31 -22.42 0.94
N LYS A 111 15.29 -21.93 1.66
CA LYS A 111 14.10 -22.74 1.94
C LYS A 111 13.30 -22.98 0.67
N THR A 112 12.75 -24.18 0.56
CA THR A 112 11.93 -24.61 -0.58
C THR A 112 10.61 -25.15 -0.06
N ILE A 113 9.51 -24.68 -0.65
CA ILE A 113 8.14 -25.08 -0.30
C ILE A 113 7.40 -25.46 -1.58
N LEU A 114 6.60 -26.53 -1.55
CA LEU A 114 5.65 -26.84 -2.63
C LEU A 114 4.41 -25.97 -2.47
N VAL A 115 4.07 -25.21 -3.50
CA VAL A 115 3.07 -24.14 -3.42
C VAL A 115 1.99 -24.40 -4.47
N ASP A 116 0.73 -24.20 -4.09
CA ASP A 116 -0.39 -24.32 -5.01
C ASP A 116 -0.75 -22.97 -5.64
N VAL A 117 -0.61 -21.88 -4.87
CA VAL A 117 -1.01 -20.53 -5.29
C VAL A 117 0.04 -19.48 -4.94
N ILE A 118 0.44 -18.70 -5.94
CA ILE A 118 1.22 -17.47 -5.76
C ILE A 118 0.27 -16.29 -5.92
N MET A 119 0.15 -15.48 -4.86
CA MET A 119 -0.66 -14.26 -4.85
C MET A 119 0.23 -13.02 -4.78
N HIS A 120 0.16 -12.20 -5.81
CA HIS A 120 0.81 -10.90 -5.84
C HIS A 120 0.03 -9.90 -4.97
N CYS A 121 0.63 -9.48 -3.87
CA CYS A 121 0.17 -8.39 -3.00
C CYS A 121 1.08 -7.16 -3.16
N THR A 122 1.53 -6.92 -4.40
CA THR A 122 2.59 -5.99 -4.77
C THR A 122 2.09 -4.58 -5.13
N GLY A 123 0.81 -4.32 -4.90
CA GLY A 123 0.17 -3.02 -5.11
C GLY A 123 -0.29 -2.82 -6.56
N TYR A 124 -0.48 -1.57 -6.93
CA TYR A 124 -1.12 -1.20 -8.19
C TYR A 124 -0.27 -0.20 -8.96
N LYS A 125 -0.63 0.03 -10.21
CA LYS A 125 -0.03 1.03 -11.09
C LYS A 125 -1.01 2.18 -11.32
N TYR A 126 -0.50 3.39 -11.45
CA TYR A 126 -1.24 4.46 -12.09
C TYR A 126 -1.50 4.09 -13.56
N HIS A 127 -2.75 4.18 -13.99
CA HIS A 127 -3.15 3.84 -15.35
C HIS A 127 -4.34 4.70 -15.78
N TYR A 128 -4.13 5.52 -16.80
CA TYR A 128 -5.13 6.47 -17.31
C TYR A 128 -5.29 6.32 -18.84
N PRO A 129 -5.87 5.20 -19.31
CA PRO A 129 -5.93 4.87 -20.74
C PRO A 129 -6.80 5.85 -21.55
N PHE A 130 -7.68 6.59 -20.87
CA PHE A 130 -8.56 7.60 -21.45
C PHE A 130 -7.91 8.97 -21.61
N LEU A 131 -6.70 9.19 -21.06
CA LEU A 131 -6.10 10.51 -20.97
C LEU A 131 -5.06 10.73 -22.08
N GLU A 132 -5.47 11.43 -23.13
CA GLU A 132 -4.59 11.85 -24.22
C GLU A 132 -4.05 13.26 -23.98
N THR A 133 -2.77 13.38 -23.63
CA THR A 133 -2.12 14.67 -23.31
C THR A 133 -0.92 15.00 -24.21
N ASN A 134 -0.74 14.26 -25.31
CA ASN A 134 0.41 14.37 -26.22
C ASN A 134 1.77 14.33 -25.49
N GLY A 135 1.86 13.53 -24.41
CA GLY A 135 3.08 13.39 -23.60
C GLY A 135 3.26 14.46 -22.51
N SER A 136 2.31 15.39 -22.34
CA SER A 136 2.38 16.40 -21.27
C SER A 136 2.17 15.78 -19.87
N VAL A 137 1.47 14.65 -19.80
CA VAL A 137 1.36 13.80 -18.61
C VAL A 137 1.85 12.41 -18.97
N THR A 138 2.77 11.88 -18.16
CA THR A 138 3.33 10.54 -18.34
C THR A 138 3.23 9.75 -17.03
N VAL A 139 3.20 8.43 -17.13
CA VAL A 139 3.34 7.54 -15.97
C VAL A 139 4.61 6.72 -16.14
N ASP A 140 5.59 6.93 -15.27
CA ASP A 140 6.88 6.22 -15.28
C ASP A 140 7.22 5.69 -13.88
N ASP A 141 7.56 4.40 -13.76
CA ASP A 141 7.76 3.66 -12.49
C ASP A 141 6.77 4.07 -11.36
N ASN A 142 5.47 4.06 -11.70
CA ASN A 142 4.38 4.43 -10.81
C ASN A 142 4.43 5.88 -10.28
N ARG A 143 5.02 6.79 -11.06
CA ARG A 143 5.00 8.24 -10.84
C ARG A 143 4.25 8.92 -11.99
N VAL A 144 3.27 9.75 -11.66
CA VAL A 144 2.57 10.59 -12.64
C VAL A 144 3.34 11.91 -12.80
N GLY A 145 3.98 12.11 -13.95
CA GLY A 145 4.82 13.27 -14.24
C GLY A 145 4.08 14.38 -14.98
N THR A 146 4.58 15.62 -15.00
CA THR A 146 5.00 16.38 -13.80
C THR A 146 3.75 17.07 -13.29
N LEU A 147 3.47 17.00 -11.98
CA LEU A 147 2.32 17.65 -11.37
C LEU A 147 2.80 18.68 -10.34
N TYR A 148 2.34 19.92 -10.47
CA TYR A 148 2.43 20.93 -9.41
C TYR A 148 1.52 20.52 -8.26
N LYS A 149 2.13 20.37 -7.07
CA LYS A 149 1.46 19.93 -5.85
C LYS A 149 0.66 18.64 -6.02
N ASP A 150 1.09 17.77 -6.94
CA ASP A 150 0.46 16.50 -7.29
C ASP A 150 -1.01 16.59 -7.73
N VAL A 151 -1.44 17.80 -8.09
CA VAL A 151 -2.79 18.07 -8.57
C VAL A 151 -2.75 18.56 -10.00
N PHE A 152 -1.84 19.49 -10.34
CA PHE A 152 -1.92 20.22 -11.61
C PHE A 152 -0.74 19.95 -12.54
N PRO A 153 -0.91 19.30 -13.70
CA PRO A 153 0.12 19.30 -14.72
C PRO A 153 0.42 20.75 -15.18
N PRO A 154 1.65 21.29 -14.99
CA PRO A 154 1.93 22.70 -15.23
C PRO A 154 1.58 23.19 -16.64
N ALA A 155 1.77 22.35 -17.65
CA ALA A 155 1.48 22.67 -19.05
C ALA A 155 -0.03 22.76 -19.36
N LEU A 156 -0.89 22.18 -18.52
CA LEU A 156 -2.33 22.07 -18.75
C LEU A 156 -3.17 22.70 -17.62
N ALA A 157 -2.51 23.31 -16.63
CA ALA A 157 -3.17 23.98 -15.52
C ALA A 157 -3.91 25.26 -16.00
N PRO A 158 -5.08 25.59 -15.43
CA PRO A 158 -5.85 24.83 -14.44
C PRO A 158 -6.88 23.86 -15.06
N TYR A 159 -6.83 23.61 -16.38
CA TYR A 159 -7.87 22.91 -17.12
C TYR A 159 -7.82 21.38 -16.99
N LEU A 160 -6.68 20.83 -16.59
CA LEU A 160 -6.55 19.44 -16.17
C LEU A 160 -6.02 19.40 -14.75
N SER A 161 -6.61 18.57 -13.90
CA SER A 161 -6.11 18.27 -12.57
C SER A 161 -6.38 16.82 -12.15
N PHE A 162 -5.70 16.36 -11.11
CA PHE A 162 -5.82 15.03 -10.54
C PHE A 162 -6.15 15.13 -9.05
N ILE A 163 -7.04 14.26 -8.57
CA ILE A 163 -7.31 14.07 -7.15
C ILE A 163 -6.92 12.65 -6.76
N GLY A 164 -6.23 12.51 -5.62
CA GLY A 164 -5.78 11.20 -5.12
C GLY A 164 -4.35 10.82 -5.52
N ILE A 165 -3.58 11.76 -6.09
CA ILE A 165 -2.13 11.62 -6.29
C ILE A 165 -1.44 12.46 -5.19
N PRO A 166 -0.64 11.88 -4.28
CA PRO A 166 -0.06 12.63 -3.16
C PRO A 166 1.20 13.42 -3.54
N SER A 167 1.24 14.70 -3.12
CA SER A 167 2.38 15.54 -2.70
C SER A 167 3.81 14.97 -2.68
N GLN A 168 4.60 14.96 -3.76
CA GLN A 168 6.04 14.64 -3.72
C GLN A 168 6.86 15.79 -3.10
N GLU A 169 6.52 17.06 -3.34
CA GLU A 169 7.42 18.20 -3.07
C GLU A 169 7.67 18.47 -1.57
N ASP A 170 6.66 18.27 -0.70
CA ASP A 170 6.78 18.49 0.75
C ASP A 170 7.25 17.22 1.51
N MET A 171 7.11 16.04 0.90
CA MET A 171 7.77 14.80 1.34
C MET A 171 9.31 14.92 1.28
N MET A 172 9.84 15.86 0.49
CA MET A 172 11.26 15.97 0.15
C MET A 172 12.12 16.71 1.20
N LYS A 173 11.55 17.25 2.27
CA LYS A 173 12.33 18.02 3.25
C LYS A 173 13.21 17.13 4.16
N ASP A 174 12.78 15.89 4.42
CA ASP A 174 13.59 14.82 5.05
C ASP A 174 14.60 14.16 4.09
N ILE A 175 14.50 14.50 2.81
CA ILE A 175 15.03 13.70 1.71
C ILE A 175 16.37 14.24 1.19
N LYS A 176 16.70 15.51 1.42
CA LYS A 176 18.03 16.04 1.03
C LYS A 176 19.19 15.30 1.72
N TYR A 177 18.94 14.67 2.87
CA TYR A 177 19.90 13.80 3.55
C TYR A 177 19.75 12.31 3.15
N PHE A 178 18.52 11.88 2.83
CA PHE A 178 18.19 10.49 2.48
C PHE A 178 18.49 10.12 1.01
N TYR A 179 18.30 11.01 0.02
CA TYR A 179 18.47 10.67 -1.40
C TYR A 179 19.91 10.53 -1.87
N ALA A 180 20.86 11.23 -1.24
CA ALA A 180 22.27 10.94 -1.44
C ALA A 180 22.63 9.51 -1.00
N THR A 181 21.83 8.92 -0.09
CA THR A 181 22.04 7.59 0.48
C THR A 181 21.26 6.50 -0.30
N VAL A 182 20.06 6.83 -0.79
CA VAL A 182 19.14 5.91 -1.51
C VAL A 182 19.62 5.56 -2.91
N GLU A 183 20.19 6.51 -3.66
CA GLU A 183 20.73 6.26 -5.00
C GLU A 183 22.02 5.42 -4.92
N ALA A 184 22.80 5.59 -3.84
CA ALA A 184 23.95 4.76 -3.52
C ALA A 184 23.59 3.34 -3.03
N GLN A 185 22.33 3.08 -2.66
CA GLN A 185 21.84 1.82 -2.08
C GLN A 185 20.83 1.06 -2.95
N GLY A 186 20.43 1.58 -4.13
CA GLY A 186 19.61 0.86 -5.10
C GLY A 186 18.12 0.70 -4.76
N ILE A 187 17.53 1.61 -3.99
CA ILE A 187 16.11 1.52 -3.57
C ILE A 187 15.17 2.11 -4.67
N PRO A 188 14.14 1.39 -5.16
CA PRO A 188 13.32 1.82 -6.32
C PRO A 188 12.37 3.03 -6.10
N LYS A 189 12.12 3.81 -7.18
CA LYS A 189 11.37 5.09 -7.17
C LYS A 189 9.89 4.98 -6.78
N ARG A 190 9.31 3.79 -6.83
CA ARG A 190 7.90 3.52 -6.46
C ARG A 190 7.47 3.87 -5.01
N TYR A 191 8.38 4.21 -4.11
CA TYR A 191 8.07 4.49 -2.69
C TYR A 191 7.83 5.99 -2.38
N THR A 192 7.58 6.80 -3.40
CA THR A 192 7.62 8.28 -3.37
C THR A 192 6.33 8.96 -2.84
N HIS A 193 5.44 8.28 -2.11
CA HIS A 193 4.15 8.88 -1.70
C HIS A 193 3.71 8.50 -0.28
N ARG A 194 4.18 9.22 0.77
CA ARG A 194 3.92 8.79 2.18
C ARG A 194 3.60 9.83 3.27
N THR A 195 3.59 11.15 3.01
CA THR A 195 3.31 12.16 4.07
C THR A 195 2.01 12.93 3.82
N GLN A 196 0.97 12.64 4.62
CA GLN A 196 -0.43 12.98 4.30
C GLN A 196 -0.96 14.26 4.97
N PHE A 197 -0.61 14.55 6.23
CA PHE A 197 -1.30 15.61 7.00
C PHE A 197 -0.80 17.04 6.72
N GLU A 198 0.50 17.25 6.65
CA GLU A 198 1.07 18.59 6.35
C GLU A 198 0.60 19.10 4.99
N TYR A 199 0.51 18.21 4.01
CA TYR A 199 -0.04 18.51 2.69
C TYR A 199 -1.52 18.89 2.76
N ASN A 200 -2.32 18.14 3.53
CA ASN A 200 -3.74 18.45 3.72
C ASN A 200 -3.93 19.81 4.41
N ASP A 201 -3.11 20.13 5.40
CA ASP A 201 -3.16 21.41 6.11
C ASP A 201 -2.76 22.57 5.19
N TRP A 202 -1.72 22.37 4.37
CA TRP A 202 -1.36 23.33 3.32
C TRP A 202 -2.52 23.55 2.34
N LEU A 203 -3.13 22.48 1.80
CA LEU A 203 -4.30 22.58 0.93
C LEU A 203 -5.46 23.32 1.61
N ALA A 204 -5.74 22.98 2.87
CA ALA A 204 -6.78 23.63 3.64
C ALA A 204 -6.54 25.15 3.73
N SER A 205 -5.29 25.56 4.00
CA SER A 205 -4.91 26.98 4.01
C SER A 205 -5.14 27.68 2.67
N GLN A 206 -4.87 26.99 1.54
CA GLN A 206 -5.08 27.56 0.20
C GLN A 206 -6.58 27.71 -0.13
N CYS A 207 -7.43 26.87 0.46
CA CYS A 207 -8.87 26.86 0.23
C CYS A 207 -9.66 27.66 1.28
N GLY A 208 -9.01 28.23 2.30
CA GLY A 208 -9.70 28.86 3.43
C GLY A 208 -10.47 27.87 4.31
N CYS A 209 -10.06 26.59 4.30
CA CYS A 209 -10.60 25.54 5.15
C CYS A 209 -9.77 25.41 6.44
N SER A 210 -10.39 24.84 7.48
CA SER A 210 -9.69 24.49 8.71
C SER A 210 -8.63 23.40 8.46
N GLU A 211 -7.51 23.51 9.16
CA GLU A 211 -6.49 22.46 9.18
C GLU A 211 -7.04 21.16 9.77
N THR A 212 -6.34 20.06 9.51
CA THR A 212 -6.66 18.76 10.08
C THR A 212 -6.53 18.80 11.59
N GLU A 213 -7.51 18.23 12.28
CA GLU A 213 -7.59 18.21 13.73
C GLU A 213 -6.44 17.39 14.33
N GLN A 214 -5.86 17.89 15.43
CA GLN A 214 -4.69 17.28 16.05
C GLN A 214 -4.97 15.84 16.53
N TRP A 215 -6.17 15.59 17.07
CA TRP A 215 -6.60 14.25 17.50
C TRP A 215 -6.59 13.25 16.33
N ARG A 216 -6.90 13.71 15.10
CA ARG A 216 -6.94 12.86 13.90
C ARG A 216 -5.54 12.47 13.45
N LYS A 217 -4.59 13.41 13.51
CA LYS A 217 -3.16 13.15 13.22
C LYS A 217 -2.59 12.13 14.20
N GLU A 218 -2.84 12.34 15.49
CA GLU A 218 -2.37 11.45 16.57
C GLU A 218 -3.01 10.05 16.50
N MET A 219 -4.29 9.96 16.17
CA MET A 219 -5.01 8.69 16.03
C MET A 219 -4.45 7.87 14.85
N TYR A 220 -4.13 8.52 13.72
CA TYR A 220 -3.48 7.86 12.58
C TYR A 220 -2.10 7.30 12.94
N LEU A 221 -1.26 8.12 13.59
CA LEU A 221 0.09 7.70 13.99
C LEU A 221 0.04 6.55 15.00
N THR A 222 -0.82 6.66 16.02
CA THR A 222 -0.99 5.65 17.06
C THR A 222 -1.51 4.34 16.48
N THR A 223 -2.51 4.40 15.60
CA THR A 223 -3.02 3.22 14.87
C THR A 223 -1.92 2.59 14.02
N GLY A 224 -1.09 3.39 13.36
CA GLY A 224 0.03 2.89 12.55
C GLY A 224 1.09 2.16 13.38
N VAL A 225 1.43 2.68 14.57
CA VAL A 225 2.34 2.00 15.51
C VAL A 225 1.72 0.70 16.01
N ARG A 226 0.45 0.74 16.44
CA ARG A 226 -0.25 -0.45 16.93
C ARG A 226 -0.40 -1.52 15.86
N LYS A 227 -0.74 -1.13 14.63
CA LYS A 227 -0.81 -2.05 13.48
C LYS A 227 0.52 -2.76 13.23
N ARG A 228 1.67 -2.15 13.52
CA ARG A 228 2.97 -2.81 13.38
C ARG A 228 3.30 -3.73 14.56
N ALA A 229 2.98 -3.31 15.79
CA ALA A 229 3.29 -4.06 17.00
C ALA A 229 2.35 -5.25 17.24
N HIS A 230 1.04 -5.04 17.03
CA HIS A 230 -0.03 -5.98 17.34
C HIS A 230 -0.99 -6.10 16.15
N PRO A 231 -0.50 -6.59 15.00
CA PRO A 231 -1.26 -6.54 13.78
C PRO A 231 -2.52 -7.44 13.81
N GLU A 232 -2.61 -8.38 14.76
CA GLU A 232 -3.78 -9.24 15.00
C GLU A 232 -4.90 -8.56 15.78
N THR A 233 -4.56 -7.76 16.79
CA THR A 233 -5.55 -7.23 17.75
C THR A 233 -5.78 -5.72 17.62
N TYR A 234 -5.01 -5.00 16.80
CA TYR A 234 -5.07 -3.53 16.74
C TYR A 234 -6.43 -2.92 16.40
N ARG A 235 -7.33 -3.73 15.80
CA ARG A 235 -8.70 -3.32 15.45
C ARG A 235 -9.66 -3.42 16.64
N ASP A 236 -9.39 -4.32 17.58
CA ASP A 236 -10.29 -4.66 18.70
C ASP A 236 -9.73 -4.15 20.04
N GLU A 237 -8.42 -3.95 20.14
CA GLU A 237 -7.72 -3.50 21.35
C GLU A 237 -7.06 -2.14 21.10
N TRP A 238 -7.39 -1.14 21.93
CA TRP A 238 -6.82 0.20 21.84
C TRP A 238 -6.78 0.96 23.16
N GLU A 239 -5.78 1.82 23.32
CA GLU A 239 -5.52 2.59 24.55
C GLU A 239 -5.75 4.11 24.36
N ASP A 240 -6.05 4.54 23.13
CA ASP A 240 -6.24 5.94 22.76
C ASP A 240 -7.69 6.42 22.95
N HIS A 241 -8.37 5.92 23.99
CA HIS A 241 -9.72 6.35 24.38
C HIS A 241 -9.85 7.87 24.58
N HIS A 242 -8.75 8.53 24.99
CA HIS A 242 -8.70 9.98 25.10
C HIS A 242 -8.82 10.69 23.73
N LEU A 243 -8.20 10.15 22.65
CA LEU A 243 -8.33 10.70 21.30
C LEU A 243 -9.74 10.51 20.75
N VAL A 244 -10.36 9.35 21.04
CA VAL A 244 -11.77 9.10 20.72
C VAL A 244 -12.67 10.14 21.41
N SER A 245 -12.39 10.46 22.67
CA SER A 245 -13.16 11.46 23.42
C SER A 245 -12.98 12.88 22.85
N GLN A 246 -11.77 13.26 22.44
CA GLN A 246 -11.50 14.52 21.75
C GLN A 246 -12.26 14.62 20.42
N ALA A 247 -12.29 13.53 19.64
CA ALA A 247 -13.04 13.46 18.39
C ALA A 247 -14.55 13.65 18.61
N TYR A 248 -15.14 12.96 19.60
CA TYR A 248 -16.56 13.13 19.92
C TYR A 248 -16.90 14.55 20.39
N HIS A 249 -16.01 15.19 21.16
CA HIS A 249 -16.20 16.58 21.55
C HIS A 249 -16.21 17.51 20.33
N ASP A 250 -15.24 17.37 19.44
CA ASP A 250 -15.17 18.14 18.19
C ASP A 250 -16.41 17.91 17.31
N PHE A 251 -16.83 16.66 17.11
CA PHE A 251 -18.04 16.32 16.35
C PHE A 251 -19.32 16.94 16.92
N SER A 252 -19.40 17.15 18.24
CA SER A 252 -20.57 17.76 18.88
C SER A 252 -20.80 19.22 18.46
N LEU A 253 -19.74 19.93 18.02
CA LEU A 253 -19.84 21.30 17.53
C LEU A 253 -20.61 21.39 16.20
N TYR A 254 -20.61 20.31 15.42
CA TYR A 254 -21.28 20.23 14.12
C TYR A 254 -22.72 19.73 14.21
N THR A 255 -23.10 19.07 15.31
CA THR A 255 -24.49 18.64 15.54
C THR A 255 -25.34 19.74 16.17
N LEU A 256 -24.75 20.66 16.93
CA LEU A 256 -25.43 21.81 17.52
C LEU A 256 -25.75 22.93 16.51
N THR A 257 -24.99 23.02 15.42
CA THR A 257 -25.14 24.04 14.37
C THR A 257 -26.21 23.72 13.33
N CYS A 258 -26.77 22.50 13.34
CA CYS A 258 -27.82 22.07 12.40
C CYS A 258 -29.26 22.26 12.94
N ASN A 259 -29.41 22.75 14.18
CA ASN A 259 -30.69 22.98 14.86
C ASN A 259 -31.04 24.48 15.07
N MET A 260 -30.37 25.39 14.35
CA MET A 260 -30.74 26.80 14.23
C MET A 260 -30.99 27.15 12.76
#